data_AF-A0A7Z0IRL1-F1
#
_entry.id   AF-A0A7Z0IRL1-F1
#
_cell.length_a   1.000
_cell.length_b   1.000
_cell.length_c   1.000
_cell.angle_alpha   90.00
_cell.angle_beta   90.00
_cell.angle_gamma   90.00
#
_symmetry.space_group_name_H-M   'P 1'
#
loop_
_entity.id
_entity.type
_entity.pdbx_description
1 polymer ?
#
loop_
_entity_poly.entity_id
_entity_poly.type
_entity_poly.pdbx_seq_one_letter_code
_entity_poly.pdbx_strand_id
1 'polypeptide(L)'
;MSELASPQEIGILENWRRAAKAAALAEHDLDGGLGGGILTHREWLTLVGDIADITKALRVLDHRYRNLLGWERLKGVRGLDQHIDDCATHSQARYGIPDYNIDWRGWHPPQPEISPDADTITHVLAAEHRLLSSLATVPSMANLRHLLHSQRELSNLAALRARDIAPEQAAQFRRREQNLAKVSKTARTAGGLAGTGASATQHSADAARLLVSVPVGEMIDVDALRNFDKLFRHVDNALHRAIEHGFNTRIYLVRNTLPRIDPTDGLQPHQARQIFEPVRHEGRTPLVAVARRYLRTDPVRMAPPGVAAINRADFRNAINHRRTTGNGGVSL
;
A
#
# COMPACT_ATOMS: atom_id res chain seq x y z
N MET A 1 -24.74 0.23 8.33
CA MET A 1 -23.44 0.86 7.98
C MET A 1 -23.28 2.27 8.51
N SER A 2 -24.35 3.07 8.70
CA SER A 2 -24.26 4.43 9.29
C SER A 2 -23.69 4.43 10.72
N GLU A 3 -24.03 3.45 11.55
CA GLU A 3 -23.52 3.34 12.93
C GLU A 3 -22.00 3.12 13.02
N LEU A 4 -21.40 2.42 12.04
CA LEU A 4 -19.95 2.24 11.95
C LEU A 4 -19.25 3.51 11.44
N ALA A 5 -19.97 4.44 10.82
CA ALA A 5 -19.41 5.66 10.25
C ALA A 5 -19.35 6.83 11.26
N SER A 6 -20.28 6.88 12.22
CA SER A 6 -20.40 7.99 13.18
C SER A 6 -19.56 7.78 14.45
N PRO A 7 -18.73 8.76 14.86
CA PRO A 7 -18.00 8.71 16.13
C PRO A 7 -18.95 8.51 17.32
N GLN A 8 -18.50 7.74 18.33
CA GLN A 8 -19.26 7.55 19.58
C GLN A 8 -18.69 8.44 20.69
N GLU A 9 -19.56 9.08 21.47
CA GLU A 9 -19.15 9.93 22.61
C GLU A 9 -18.56 9.10 23.77
N ILE A 10 -19.00 7.85 23.89
CA ILE A 10 -18.53 6.92 24.92
C ILE A 10 -17.24 6.24 24.43
N GLY A 11 -16.12 6.49 25.12
CA GLY A 11 -14.80 6.01 24.70
C GLY A 11 -14.69 4.49 24.48
N ILE A 12 -15.39 3.67 25.29
CA ILE A 12 -15.41 2.22 25.08
C ILE A 12 -16.18 1.85 23.80
N LEU A 13 -17.31 2.49 23.51
CA LEU A 13 -18.08 2.24 22.29
C LEU A 13 -17.32 2.72 21.05
N GLU A 14 -16.57 3.81 21.16
CA GLU A 14 -15.72 4.30 20.09
C GLU A 14 -14.58 3.34 19.77
N ASN A 15 -13.94 2.74 20.78
CA ASN A 15 -12.93 1.70 20.58
C ASN A 15 -13.51 0.46 19.89
N TRP A 16 -14.72 0.04 20.26
CA TRP A 16 -15.40 -1.08 19.60
C TRP A 16 -15.83 -0.76 18.17
N ARG A 17 -16.37 0.44 17.94
CA ARG A 17 -16.72 0.90 16.59
C ARG A 17 -15.48 0.95 15.70
N ARG A 18 -14.34 1.45 16.19
CA ARG A 18 -13.07 1.46 15.47
C ARG A 18 -12.59 0.04 15.14
N ALA A 19 -12.67 -0.89 16.09
CA ALA A 19 -12.30 -2.29 15.85
C ALA A 19 -13.23 -2.99 14.84
N ALA A 20 -14.54 -2.78 14.93
CA ALA A 20 -15.51 -3.32 13.99
C ALA A 20 -15.33 -2.72 12.58
N LYS A 21 -15.07 -1.41 12.49
CA LYS A 21 -14.71 -0.74 11.24
C LYS A 21 -13.41 -1.30 10.66
N ALA A 22 -12.38 -1.50 11.47
CA ALA A 22 -11.11 -2.07 11.02
C ALA A 22 -11.26 -3.52 10.53
N ALA A 23 -12.06 -4.35 11.21
CA ALA A 23 -12.35 -5.72 10.76
C ALA A 23 -13.12 -5.76 9.44
N ALA A 24 -14.13 -4.89 9.27
CA ALA A 24 -14.88 -4.78 8.02
C ALA A 24 -14.02 -4.23 6.86
N LEU A 25 -13.10 -3.31 7.14
CA LEU A 25 -12.13 -2.82 6.16
C LEU A 25 -11.05 -3.84 5.85
N ALA A 26 -10.64 -4.66 6.82
CA ALA A 26 -9.70 -5.74 6.60
C ALA A 26 -10.26 -6.78 5.63
N GLU A 27 -11.57 -7.06 5.64
CA GLU A 27 -12.20 -7.91 4.62
C GLU A 27 -12.02 -7.33 3.21
N HIS A 28 -12.19 -6.02 3.03
CA HIS A 28 -11.93 -5.32 1.77
C HIS A 28 -10.44 -5.29 1.40
N ASP A 29 -9.55 -5.20 2.37
CA ASP A 29 -8.09 -5.14 2.17
C ASP A 29 -7.45 -6.53 1.96
N LEU A 30 -8.16 -7.60 2.34
CA LEU A 30 -7.68 -8.99 2.30
C LEU A 30 -8.41 -9.86 1.27
N ASP A 31 -9.45 -9.36 0.60
CA ASP A 31 -10.16 -10.13 -0.44
C ASP A 31 -9.31 -10.28 -1.71
N GLY A 32 -9.15 -11.52 -2.17
CA GLY A 32 -8.43 -11.84 -3.42
C GLY A 32 -7.07 -12.55 -3.27
N GLY A 33 -6.80 -13.17 -2.12
CA GLY A 33 -5.63 -14.03 -1.94
C GLY A 33 -4.51 -13.33 -1.19
N LEU A 34 -4.40 -13.68 0.09
CA LEU A 34 -3.27 -13.44 0.97
C LEU A 34 -1.96 -13.54 0.18
N GLY A 35 -1.36 -12.38 -0.07
CA GLY A 35 -0.14 -12.19 -0.82
C GLY A 35 1.03 -12.93 -0.21
N GLY A 36 1.17 -14.21 -0.56
CA GLY A 36 2.36 -15.02 -0.32
C GLY A 36 3.56 -14.35 -0.99
N GLY A 37 4.25 -13.49 -0.24
CA GLY A 37 5.42 -12.75 -0.69
C GLY A 37 5.32 -11.22 -0.59
N ILE A 38 4.17 -10.65 -0.20
CA ILE A 38 3.98 -9.19 -0.20
C ILE A 38 4.39 -8.57 1.13
N LEU A 39 3.96 -9.14 2.26
CA LEU A 39 4.31 -8.63 3.59
C LEU A 39 5.70 -9.12 4.03
N THR A 40 6.49 -8.24 4.62
CA THR A 40 7.66 -8.68 5.39
C THR A 40 7.20 -9.53 6.57
N HIS A 41 8.07 -10.40 7.06
CA HIS A 41 7.73 -11.24 8.20
C HIS A 41 7.29 -10.42 9.43
N ARG A 42 7.85 -9.22 9.62
CA ARG A 42 7.48 -8.32 10.72
C ARG A 42 6.09 -7.69 10.55
N GLU A 43 5.77 -7.20 9.34
CA GLU A 43 4.41 -6.70 9.03
C GLU A 43 3.36 -7.82 9.17
N TRP A 44 3.70 -9.05 8.76
CA TRP A 44 2.82 -10.20 8.91
C TRP A 44 2.56 -10.52 10.39
N LEU A 45 3.57 -10.44 11.24
CA LEU A 45 3.40 -10.63 12.69
C LEU A 45 2.60 -9.50 13.34
N THR A 46 2.76 -8.25 12.90
CA THR A 46 1.87 -7.14 13.33
C THR A 46 0.42 -7.45 12.99
N LEU A 47 0.15 -7.91 11.76
CA LEU A 47 -1.19 -8.28 11.31
C LEU A 47 -1.78 -9.42 12.17
N VAL A 48 -1.00 -10.47 12.42
CA VAL A 48 -1.43 -11.60 13.26
C VAL A 48 -1.72 -11.15 14.70
N GLY A 49 -0.90 -10.24 15.25
CA GLY A 49 -1.15 -9.63 16.55
C GLY A 49 -2.47 -8.85 16.58
N ASP A 50 -2.73 -8.01 15.57
CA ASP A 50 -3.96 -7.24 15.46
C ASP A 50 -5.21 -8.14 15.31
N ILE A 51 -5.12 -9.22 14.52
CA ILE A 51 -6.18 -10.24 14.41
C ILE A 51 -6.44 -10.92 15.75
N ALA A 52 -5.39 -11.28 16.49
CA ALA A 52 -5.51 -11.89 17.81
C ALA A 52 -6.18 -10.92 18.81
N ASP A 53 -5.79 -9.65 18.81
CA ASP A 53 -6.39 -8.61 19.65
C ASP A 53 -7.89 -8.42 19.33
N ILE A 54 -8.27 -8.31 18.05
CA ILE A 54 -9.68 -8.19 17.63
C ILE A 54 -10.48 -9.44 18.04
N THR A 55 -9.93 -10.63 17.84
CA THR A 55 -10.59 -11.89 18.20
C THR A 55 -10.81 -12.00 19.71
N LYS A 56 -9.80 -11.62 20.51
CA LYS A 56 -9.91 -11.52 21.97
C LYS A 56 -11.02 -10.56 22.38
N ALA A 57 -11.09 -9.43 21.69
CA ALA A 57 -12.07 -8.40 21.92
C ALA A 57 -13.51 -8.92 21.67
N LEU A 58 -13.77 -9.51 20.51
CA LEU A 58 -15.09 -10.10 20.17
C LEU A 58 -15.55 -11.11 21.23
N ARG A 59 -14.64 -11.91 21.75
CA ARG A 59 -14.94 -12.85 22.83
C ARG A 59 -15.30 -12.15 24.15
N VAL A 60 -14.57 -11.10 24.53
CA VAL A 60 -14.88 -10.32 25.74
C VAL A 60 -16.28 -9.69 25.64
N LEU A 61 -16.66 -9.21 24.45
CA LEU A 61 -18.03 -8.73 24.19
C LEU A 61 -19.05 -9.84 24.33
N ASP A 62 -18.84 -10.97 23.64
CA ASP A 62 -19.77 -12.10 23.64
C ASP A 62 -20.00 -12.62 25.07
N HIS A 63 -18.94 -12.71 25.87
CA HIS A 63 -19.05 -13.10 27.27
C HIS A 63 -19.82 -12.06 28.12
N ARG A 64 -19.58 -10.77 27.89
CA ARG A 64 -20.18 -9.67 28.67
C ARG A 64 -21.68 -9.52 28.40
N TYR A 65 -22.08 -9.64 27.14
CA TYR A 65 -23.47 -9.42 26.72
C TYR A 65 -24.27 -10.71 26.57
N ARG A 66 -23.70 -11.85 26.96
CA ARG A 66 -24.28 -13.20 26.86
C ARG A 66 -25.67 -13.40 27.46
N ASN A 67 -26.10 -12.48 28.33
CA ASN A 67 -27.38 -12.52 29.06
C ASN A 67 -28.39 -11.48 28.53
N LEU A 68 -28.00 -10.68 27.53
CA LEU A 68 -28.85 -9.64 26.96
C LEU A 68 -29.85 -10.28 25.98
N LEU A 69 -31.11 -9.87 26.09
CA LEU A 69 -32.21 -10.41 25.28
C LEU A 69 -31.98 -10.09 23.79
N GLY A 70 -31.96 -11.12 22.95
CA GLY A 70 -31.66 -10.99 21.51
C GLY A 70 -30.17 -11.02 21.14
N TRP A 71 -29.26 -11.23 22.11
CA TRP A 71 -27.84 -11.38 21.81
C TRP A 71 -27.53 -12.76 21.20
N GLU A 72 -27.02 -12.77 19.96
CA GLU A 72 -26.56 -13.99 19.31
C GLU A 72 -25.11 -14.32 19.72
N ARG A 73 -24.92 -15.51 20.29
CA ARG A 73 -23.59 -15.94 20.70
C ARG A 73 -22.71 -16.34 19.52
N LEU A 74 -21.43 -16.02 19.65
CA LEU A 74 -20.41 -16.51 18.73
C LEU A 74 -20.36 -18.04 18.77
N LYS A 75 -20.44 -18.68 17.60
CA LYS A 75 -20.38 -20.15 17.44
C LYS A 75 -18.94 -20.57 17.14
N GLY A 76 -18.56 -21.79 17.56
CA GLY A 76 -17.26 -22.37 17.21
C GLY A 76 -16.03 -21.86 17.99
N VAL A 77 -16.22 -21.13 19.09
CA VAL A 77 -15.13 -20.44 19.83
C VAL A 77 -14.43 -21.30 20.90
N ARG A 78 -14.80 -22.58 21.06
CA ARG A 78 -14.17 -23.46 22.06
C ARG A 78 -12.74 -23.80 21.65
N GLY A 79 -11.79 -23.61 22.56
CA GLY A 79 -10.36 -23.91 22.35
C GLY A 79 -9.55 -22.80 21.68
N LEU A 80 -10.19 -21.70 21.27
CA LEU A 80 -9.51 -20.58 20.63
C LEU A 80 -8.71 -19.72 21.64
N ASP A 81 -9.00 -19.85 22.93
CA ASP A 81 -8.44 -19.03 24.01
C ASP A 81 -6.92 -19.12 24.11
N GLN A 82 -6.41 -20.35 24.13
CA GLN A 82 -4.99 -20.63 24.22
C GLN A 82 -4.30 -20.10 22.96
N HIS A 83 -4.87 -20.32 21.78
CA HIS A 83 -4.31 -19.85 20.52
C HIS A 83 -4.32 -18.32 20.37
N ILE A 84 -5.36 -17.63 20.86
CA ILE A 84 -5.43 -16.17 20.86
C ILE A 84 -4.38 -15.58 21.79
N ASP A 85 -4.33 -16.07 23.04
CA ASP A 85 -3.36 -15.56 24.02
C ASP A 85 -1.92 -15.92 23.57
N ASP A 86 -1.70 -17.10 22.99
CA ASP A 86 -0.41 -17.50 22.40
C ASP A 86 -0.06 -16.61 21.20
N CYS A 87 -0.96 -16.35 20.26
CA CYS A 87 -0.69 -15.47 19.11
C CYS A 87 -0.42 -14.02 19.55
N ALA A 88 -1.21 -13.47 20.49
CA ALA A 88 -1.01 -12.13 21.04
C ALA A 88 0.33 -12.02 21.80
N THR A 89 0.65 -13.01 22.63
CA THR A 89 1.91 -13.03 23.41
C THR A 89 3.12 -13.28 22.51
N HIS A 90 3.02 -14.22 21.57
CA HIS A 90 4.12 -14.66 20.72
C HIS A 90 4.48 -13.62 19.65
N SER A 91 3.49 -12.91 19.09
CA SER A 91 3.73 -11.79 18.18
C SER A 91 4.45 -10.62 18.86
N GLN A 92 4.16 -10.37 20.14
CA GLN A 92 4.79 -9.31 20.94
C GLN A 92 6.19 -9.71 21.45
N ALA A 93 6.33 -10.90 22.04
CA ALA A 93 7.55 -11.33 22.73
C ALA A 93 8.72 -11.62 21.78
N ARG A 94 8.46 -12.11 20.56
CA ARG A 94 9.53 -12.62 19.68
C ARG A 94 10.27 -11.52 18.90
N TYR A 95 9.70 -10.30 18.79
CA TYR A 95 10.30 -9.23 17.96
C TYR A 95 10.23 -7.80 18.52
N GLY A 96 9.63 -7.59 19.70
CA GLY A 96 9.76 -6.38 20.53
C GLY A 96 9.05 -5.12 20.01
N ILE A 97 9.28 -4.73 18.75
CA ILE A 97 8.73 -3.51 18.13
C ILE A 97 7.88 -3.88 16.92
N PRO A 98 6.54 -3.69 16.99
CA PRO A 98 5.64 -3.88 15.86
C PRO A 98 6.04 -3.03 14.64
N ASP A 99 5.86 -3.58 13.44
CA ASP A 99 6.04 -2.83 12.20
C ASP A 99 4.68 -2.35 11.69
N TYR A 100 4.37 -1.09 11.99
CA TYR A 100 3.12 -0.43 11.59
C TYR A 100 3.17 0.14 10.16
N ASN A 101 4.25 -0.10 9.41
CA ASN A 101 4.31 0.28 7.99
C ASN A 101 3.28 -0.50 7.14
N ILE A 102 2.73 -1.60 7.70
CA ILE A 102 1.57 -2.30 7.14
C ILE A 102 0.36 -1.38 6.97
N ASP A 103 0.21 -0.33 7.79
CA ASP A 103 -0.91 0.61 7.69
C ASP A 103 -0.87 1.38 6.36
N TRP A 104 0.33 1.56 5.76
CA TRP A 104 0.49 2.13 4.41
C TRP A 104 0.07 1.20 3.27
N ARG A 105 -0.35 -0.04 3.58
CA ARG A 105 -0.75 -1.04 2.59
C ARG A 105 -2.25 -1.34 2.59
N GLY A 106 -2.96 -0.98 3.65
CA GLY A 106 -4.41 -1.17 3.77
C GLY A 106 -5.21 0.02 3.25
N TRP A 107 -6.50 0.01 3.54
CA TRP A 107 -7.40 1.11 3.24
C TRP A 107 -6.98 2.39 3.95
N HIS A 108 -6.90 3.49 3.21
CA HIS A 108 -6.64 4.82 3.76
C HIS A 108 -7.91 5.67 3.65
N PRO A 109 -8.26 6.45 4.70
CA PRO A 109 -9.31 7.45 4.54
C PRO A 109 -8.92 8.42 3.43
N PRO A 110 -9.92 9.02 2.74
CA PRO A 110 -9.68 10.15 1.85
C PRO A 110 -8.82 11.17 2.60
N GLN A 111 -7.68 11.53 2.03
CA GLN A 111 -6.77 12.48 2.68
C GLN A 111 -7.50 13.81 2.88
N PRO A 112 -7.26 14.50 4.01
CA PRO A 112 -7.85 15.80 4.26
C PRO A 112 -7.59 16.73 3.07
N GLU A 113 -8.58 17.55 2.76
CA GLU A 113 -8.44 18.56 1.73
C GLU A 113 -7.35 19.53 2.16
N ILE A 114 -6.36 19.69 1.29
CA ILE A 114 -5.25 20.60 1.57
C ILE A 114 -5.75 21.99 1.28
N SER A 115 -5.48 22.89 2.23
CA SER A 115 -5.89 24.27 2.15
C SER A 115 -5.42 24.89 0.83
N PRO A 116 -6.27 25.64 0.10
CA PRO A 116 -5.90 26.22 -1.20
C PRO A 116 -4.72 27.20 -1.16
N ASP A 117 -4.40 27.72 0.02
CA ASP A 117 -3.28 28.62 0.32
C ASP A 117 -1.99 27.89 0.71
N ALA A 118 -1.98 26.55 0.73
CA ALA A 118 -0.77 25.79 0.97
C ALA A 118 0.26 26.05 -0.14
N ASP A 119 1.54 25.91 0.21
CA ASP A 119 2.63 26.10 -0.73
C ASP A 119 2.61 25.02 -1.82
N THR A 120 3.17 25.35 -2.99
CA THR A 120 3.18 24.47 -4.16
C THR A 120 3.83 23.12 -3.86
N ILE A 121 4.88 23.08 -3.03
CA ILE A 121 5.56 21.82 -2.67
C ILE A 121 4.67 20.92 -1.84
N THR A 122 3.91 21.47 -0.88
CA THR A 122 2.87 20.71 -0.16
C THR A 122 1.84 20.12 -1.12
N HIS A 123 1.39 20.88 -2.14
CA HIS A 123 0.50 20.34 -3.16
C HIS A 123 1.13 19.22 -4.02
N VAL A 124 2.44 19.27 -4.32
CA VAL A 124 3.14 18.17 -5.00
C VAL A 124 3.18 16.92 -4.12
N LEU A 125 3.56 17.06 -2.84
CA LEU A 125 3.60 15.95 -1.88
C LEU A 125 2.21 15.30 -1.72
N ALA A 126 1.17 16.11 -1.70
CA ALA A 126 -0.21 15.65 -1.66
C ALA A 126 -0.62 14.84 -2.89
N ALA A 127 -0.23 15.31 -4.07
CA ALA A 127 -0.51 14.62 -5.32
C ALA A 127 0.17 13.25 -5.35
N GLU A 128 1.43 13.15 -4.87
CA GLU A 128 2.14 11.87 -4.72
C GLU A 128 1.47 10.95 -3.68
N HIS A 129 0.95 11.49 -2.57
CA HIS A 129 0.18 10.71 -1.61
C HIS A 129 -1.13 10.18 -2.20
N ARG A 130 -1.90 11.02 -2.92
CA ARG A 130 -3.14 10.60 -3.60
C ARG A 130 -2.86 9.58 -4.69
N LEU A 131 -1.74 9.71 -5.41
CA LEU A 131 -1.25 8.70 -6.33
C LEU A 131 -1.06 7.36 -5.61
N LEU A 132 -0.36 7.34 -4.48
CA LEU A 132 -0.12 6.11 -3.73
C LEU A 132 -1.43 5.44 -3.30
N SER A 133 -2.38 6.22 -2.77
CA SER A 133 -3.71 5.71 -2.38
C SER A 133 -4.52 5.17 -3.56
N SER A 134 -4.39 5.79 -4.74
CA SER A 134 -5.12 5.38 -5.96
C SER A 134 -4.45 4.25 -6.73
N LEU A 135 -3.22 3.85 -6.37
CA LEU A 135 -2.52 2.67 -6.90
C LEU A 135 -2.96 1.35 -6.24
N ALA A 136 -4.01 1.35 -5.42
CA ALA A 136 -4.61 0.14 -4.85
C ALA A 136 -5.18 -0.79 -5.94
N THR A 137 -5.65 -0.24 -7.06
CA THR A 137 -6.10 -1.00 -8.23
C THR A 137 -5.00 -1.16 -9.26
N VAL A 138 -4.95 -2.31 -9.94
CA VAL A 138 -3.99 -2.52 -11.03
C VAL A 138 -4.35 -1.59 -12.20
N PRO A 139 -3.43 -0.69 -12.62
CA PRO A 139 -3.70 0.20 -13.74
C PRO A 139 -3.76 -0.59 -15.05
N SER A 140 -4.39 -0.05 -16.08
CA SER A 140 -4.22 -0.58 -17.44
C SER A 140 -2.77 -0.39 -17.91
N MET A 141 -2.32 -1.15 -18.90
CA MET A 141 -0.94 -1.02 -19.41
C MET A 141 -0.65 0.37 -20.01
N ALA A 142 -1.68 1.02 -20.57
CA ALA A 142 -1.57 2.40 -21.05
C ALA A 142 -1.34 3.37 -19.87
N ASN A 143 -2.18 3.28 -18.84
CA ASN A 143 -2.06 4.11 -17.63
C ASN A 143 -0.73 3.85 -16.89
N LEU A 144 -0.28 2.60 -16.79
CA LEU A 144 1.02 2.26 -16.23
C LEU A 144 2.17 2.97 -16.96
N ARG A 145 2.13 3.04 -18.30
CA ARG A 145 3.16 3.74 -19.07
C ARG A 145 3.13 5.24 -18.84
N HIS A 146 1.95 5.84 -18.73
CA HIS A 146 1.80 7.25 -18.38
C HIS A 146 2.34 7.53 -16.98
N LEU A 147 1.99 6.71 -15.98
CA LEU A 147 2.52 6.76 -14.62
C LEU A 147 4.05 6.69 -14.60
N LEU A 148 4.64 5.71 -15.29
CA LEU A 148 6.11 5.59 -15.37
C LEU A 148 6.75 6.82 -16.02
N HIS A 149 6.08 7.45 -16.98
CA HIS A 149 6.57 8.65 -17.64
C HIS A 149 6.52 9.88 -16.72
N SER A 150 5.37 10.16 -16.10
CA SER A 150 5.19 11.28 -15.18
C SER A 150 6.07 11.15 -13.94
N GLN A 151 6.22 9.94 -13.38
CA GLN A 151 7.15 9.69 -12.28
C GLN A 151 8.61 9.91 -12.66
N ARG A 152 8.99 9.55 -13.90
CA ARG A 152 10.34 9.80 -14.41
C ARG A 152 10.60 11.30 -14.53
N GLU A 153 9.64 12.05 -15.08
CA GLU A 153 9.71 13.50 -15.19
C GLU A 153 9.81 14.17 -13.82
N LEU A 154 8.94 13.79 -12.88
CA LEU A 154 8.95 14.29 -11.50
C LEU A 154 10.29 14.03 -10.80
N SER A 155 10.85 12.83 -10.96
CA SER A 155 12.17 12.47 -10.42
C SER A 155 13.29 13.33 -11.02
N ASN A 156 13.24 13.63 -12.32
CA ASN A 156 14.21 14.52 -12.96
C ASN A 156 14.10 15.95 -12.43
N LEU A 157 12.88 16.48 -12.30
CA LEU A 157 12.62 17.81 -11.78
C LEU A 157 13.12 17.94 -10.33
N ALA A 158 12.80 16.98 -9.47
CA ALA A 158 13.31 16.93 -8.10
C ALA A 158 14.84 16.90 -8.07
N ALA A 159 15.49 16.16 -8.97
CA ALA A 159 16.95 16.11 -9.07
C ALA A 159 17.57 17.45 -9.45
N LEU A 160 16.94 18.21 -10.36
CA LEU A 160 17.41 19.54 -10.75
C LEU A 160 17.35 20.52 -9.58
N ARG A 161 16.29 20.44 -8.77
CA ARG A 161 16.07 21.31 -7.61
C ARG A 161 16.98 20.99 -6.43
N ALA A 162 17.26 19.70 -6.21
CA ALA A 162 18.16 19.26 -5.14
C ALA A 162 19.65 19.49 -5.46
N ARG A 163 20.01 19.83 -6.71
CA ARG A 163 21.41 19.79 -7.18
C ARG A 163 22.36 20.61 -6.31
N ASP A 164 21.95 21.83 -5.96
CA ASP A 164 22.85 22.81 -5.34
C ASP A 164 22.79 22.74 -3.80
N ILE A 165 21.70 22.19 -3.23
CA ILE A 165 21.43 22.15 -1.78
C ILE A 165 21.63 20.76 -1.16
N ALA A 166 21.43 19.69 -1.93
CA ALA A 166 21.48 18.30 -1.49
C ALA A 166 21.98 17.39 -2.63
N PRO A 167 23.27 17.50 -3.02
CA PRO A 167 23.81 16.85 -4.22
C PRO A 167 23.70 15.33 -4.19
N GLU A 168 23.77 14.71 -3.01
CA GLU A 168 23.57 13.27 -2.86
C GLU A 168 22.12 12.84 -3.15
N GLN A 169 21.13 13.59 -2.66
CA GLN A 169 19.71 13.35 -2.97
C GLN A 169 19.43 13.63 -4.45
N ALA A 170 20.02 14.67 -5.02
CA ALA A 170 19.93 14.93 -6.46
C ALA A 170 20.45 13.73 -7.29
N ALA A 171 21.58 13.15 -6.91
CA ALA A 171 22.12 11.95 -7.55
C ALA A 171 21.20 10.74 -7.40
N GLN A 172 20.54 10.57 -6.24
CA GLN A 172 19.53 9.52 -6.03
C GLN A 172 18.33 9.71 -6.97
N PHE A 173 17.79 10.92 -7.08
CA PHE A 173 16.67 11.22 -7.97
C PHE A 173 17.01 11.05 -9.45
N ARG A 174 18.25 11.35 -9.87
CA ARG A 174 18.72 11.01 -11.23
C ARG A 174 18.80 9.52 -11.47
N ARG A 175 19.30 8.74 -10.50
CA ARG A 175 19.33 7.27 -10.62
C ARG A 175 17.92 6.70 -10.73
N ARG A 176 16.97 7.24 -9.95
CA ARG A 176 15.56 6.85 -10.03
C ARG A 176 14.95 7.15 -11.41
N GLU A 177 15.18 8.34 -11.97
CA GLU A 177 14.77 8.69 -13.34
C GLU A 177 15.25 7.64 -14.36
N GLN A 178 16.53 7.29 -14.30
CA GLN A 178 17.13 6.32 -15.22
C GLN A 178 16.55 4.90 -15.04
N ASN A 179 16.24 4.53 -13.80
CA ASN A 179 15.58 3.26 -13.49
C ASN A 179 14.16 3.21 -14.05
N LEU A 180 13.37 4.27 -13.87
CA LEU A 180 12.03 4.41 -14.45
C LEU A 180 12.09 4.39 -15.98
N ALA A 181 13.12 5.00 -16.60
CA ALA A 181 13.33 4.94 -18.05
C ALA A 181 13.51 3.48 -18.55
N LYS A 182 14.30 2.67 -17.84
CA LYS A 182 14.51 1.25 -18.17
C LYS A 182 13.21 0.47 -18.06
N VAL A 183 12.45 0.66 -16.99
CA VAL A 183 11.15 0.01 -16.77
C VAL A 183 10.14 0.43 -17.84
N SER A 184 10.05 1.73 -18.14
CA SER A 184 9.17 2.28 -19.18
C SER A 184 9.49 1.71 -20.57
N LYS A 185 10.78 1.57 -20.90
CA LYS A 185 11.21 0.92 -22.15
C LYS A 185 10.72 -0.52 -22.23
N THR A 186 10.90 -1.29 -21.16
CA THR A 186 10.46 -2.70 -21.11
C THR A 186 8.92 -2.81 -21.08
N ALA A 187 8.20 -1.87 -20.49
CA ALA A 187 6.74 -1.87 -20.47
C ALA A 187 6.10 -1.81 -21.87
N ARG A 188 6.85 -1.40 -22.90
CA ARG A 188 6.40 -1.43 -24.31
C ARG A 188 6.23 -2.85 -24.86
N THR A 189 6.86 -3.86 -24.24
CA THR A 189 6.75 -5.28 -24.63
C THR A 189 5.57 -5.99 -23.96
N ALA A 190 4.72 -5.26 -23.23
CA ALA A 190 3.54 -5.80 -22.57
C ALA A 190 2.26 -5.16 -23.14
N GLY A 191 1.12 -5.79 -22.91
CA GLY A 191 -0.22 -5.27 -23.21
C GLY A 191 -1.17 -5.54 -22.04
N GLY A 192 -2.39 -5.04 -22.14
CA GLY A 192 -3.41 -5.22 -21.11
C GLY A 192 -4.39 -4.06 -21.11
N LEU A 193 -5.65 -4.35 -21.41
CA LEU A 193 -6.74 -3.38 -21.44
C LEU A 193 -7.59 -3.41 -20.16
N ALA A 194 -7.48 -4.47 -19.38
CA ALA A 194 -8.11 -4.58 -18.07
C ALA A 194 -7.35 -3.74 -17.02
N GLY A 195 -8.09 -3.21 -16.06
CA GLY A 195 -7.58 -2.34 -14.99
C GLY A 195 -8.00 -0.88 -15.16
N THR A 196 -8.27 -0.22 -14.03
CA THR A 196 -8.52 1.22 -13.95
C THR A 196 -7.40 1.87 -13.14
N GLY A 197 -6.87 2.96 -13.66
CA GLY A 197 -5.75 3.69 -13.05
C GLY A 197 -5.74 5.16 -13.43
N ALA A 198 -6.89 5.68 -13.88
CA ALA A 198 -6.99 7.05 -14.38
C ALA A 198 -6.69 8.08 -13.29
N SER A 199 -7.24 7.89 -12.09
CA SER A 199 -6.97 8.77 -10.94
C SER A 199 -5.50 8.75 -10.54
N ALA A 200 -4.88 7.57 -10.48
CA ALA A 200 -3.44 7.45 -10.23
C ALA A 200 -2.62 8.19 -11.30
N THR A 201 -2.91 7.96 -12.58
CA THR A 201 -2.25 8.67 -13.68
C THR A 201 -2.41 10.17 -13.57
N GLN A 202 -3.61 10.65 -13.26
CA GLN A 202 -3.92 12.06 -13.11
C GLN A 202 -3.12 12.67 -11.95
N HIS A 203 -3.16 12.07 -10.76
CA HIS A 203 -2.42 12.56 -9.60
C HIS A 203 -0.91 12.60 -9.85
N SER A 204 -0.36 11.60 -10.55
CA SER A 204 1.06 11.63 -10.91
C SER A 204 1.39 12.74 -11.93
N ALA A 205 0.50 12.99 -12.89
CA ALA A 205 0.68 14.07 -13.84
C ALA A 205 0.56 15.44 -13.17
N ASP A 206 -0.38 15.59 -12.23
CA ASP A 206 -0.57 16.80 -11.44
C ASP A 206 0.67 17.10 -10.60
N ALA A 207 1.26 16.09 -9.94
CA ALA A 207 2.50 16.26 -9.18
C ALA A 207 3.64 16.81 -10.05
N ALA A 208 3.85 16.24 -11.24
CA ALA A 208 4.85 16.73 -12.18
C ALA A 208 4.56 18.17 -12.64
N ARG A 209 3.32 18.47 -13.02
CA ARG A 209 2.89 19.82 -13.45
C ARG A 209 3.09 20.87 -12.36
N LEU A 210 2.72 20.55 -11.12
CA LEU A 210 2.88 21.43 -9.97
C LEU A 210 4.36 21.71 -9.68
N LEU A 211 5.23 20.70 -9.79
CA LEU A 211 6.66 20.91 -9.57
C LEU A 211 7.31 21.74 -10.68
N VAL A 212 6.79 21.65 -11.91
CA VAL A 212 7.19 22.55 -13.02
C VAL A 212 6.80 24.00 -12.73
N SER A 213 5.62 24.24 -12.13
CA SER A 213 5.15 25.61 -11.86
C SER A 213 5.91 26.33 -10.75
N VAL A 214 6.70 25.62 -9.94
CA VAL A 214 7.56 26.28 -8.95
C VAL A 214 8.57 27.18 -9.68
N PRO A 215 8.67 28.49 -9.39
CA PRO A 215 9.65 29.39 -9.98
C PRO A 215 11.09 28.84 -9.99
N VAL A 216 11.83 29.14 -11.06
CA VAL A 216 13.25 28.78 -11.18
C VAL A 216 14.04 29.59 -10.15
N GLY A 217 14.76 28.92 -9.25
CA GLY A 217 15.52 29.54 -8.17
C GLY A 217 14.83 29.51 -6.81
N GLU A 218 13.54 29.17 -6.74
CA GLU A 218 12.89 28.88 -5.47
C GLU A 218 13.46 27.57 -4.90
N MET A 219 14.07 27.68 -3.73
CA MET A 219 14.68 26.57 -3.02
C MET A 219 13.61 25.67 -2.42
N ILE A 220 13.73 24.37 -2.69
CA ILE A 220 12.95 23.36 -1.99
C ILE A 220 13.65 23.05 -0.67
N ASP A 221 12.91 23.07 0.43
CA ASP A 221 13.45 22.71 1.73
C ASP A 221 13.97 21.27 1.77
N VAL A 222 15.03 21.03 2.54
CA VAL A 222 15.68 19.72 2.70
C VAL A 222 14.71 18.69 3.27
N ASP A 223 13.80 19.09 4.16
CA ASP A 223 12.77 18.19 4.69
C ASP A 223 11.74 17.81 3.62
N ALA A 224 11.39 18.72 2.73
CA ALA A 224 10.56 18.40 1.57
C ALA A 224 11.27 17.44 0.60
N LEU A 225 12.57 17.61 0.36
CA LEU A 225 13.37 16.66 -0.42
C LEU A 225 13.42 15.27 0.22
N ARG A 226 13.54 15.21 1.56
CA ARG A 226 13.48 13.95 2.31
C ARG A 226 12.10 13.29 2.18
N ASN A 227 11.03 14.08 2.16
CA ASN A 227 9.67 13.57 1.96
C ASN A 227 9.46 13.06 0.52
N PHE A 228 10.02 13.74 -0.49
CA PHE A 228 10.04 13.20 -1.85
C PHE A 228 10.74 11.85 -1.94
N ASP A 229 11.94 11.71 -1.34
CA ASP A 229 12.66 10.43 -1.35
C ASP A 229 11.84 9.29 -0.72
N LYS A 230 11.18 9.57 0.41
CA LYS A 230 10.26 8.60 1.03
C LYS A 230 9.12 8.23 0.09
N LEU A 231 8.40 9.21 -0.46
CA LEU A 231 7.24 8.97 -1.33
C LEU A 231 7.63 8.24 -2.62
N PHE A 232 8.71 8.66 -3.27
CA PHE A 232 9.23 8.04 -4.47
C PHE A 232 9.49 6.54 -4.30
N ARG A 233 10.09 6.15 -3.18
CA ARG A 233 10.34 4.72 -2.89
C ARG A 233 9.05 3.94 -2.64
N HIS A 234 8.05 4.57 -2.03
CA HIS A 234 6.73 3.94 -1.85
C HIS A 234 6.00 3.77 -3.18
N VAL A 235 6.01 4.80 -4.02
CA VAL A 235 5.45 4.75 -5.37
C VAL A 235 6.17 3.69 -6.21
N ASP A 236 7.50 3.61 -6.16
CA ASP A 236 8.28 2.60 -6.89
C ASP A 236 7.91 1.17 -6.43
N ASN A 237 7.78 0.95 -5.11
CA ASN A 237 7.32 -0.33 -4.57
C ASN A 237 5.85 -0.64 -4.93
N ALA A 238 4.97 0.37 -4.95
CA ALA A 238 3.58 0.20 -5.40
C ALA A 238 3.51 -0.17 -6.89
N LEU A 239 4.27 0.52 -7.75
CA LEU A 239 4.39 0.22 -9.17
C LEU A 239 4.97 -1.18 -9.41
N HIS A 240 6.01 -1.57 -8.66
CA HIS A 240 6.55 -2.93 -8.71
C HIS A 240 5.46 -3.97 -8.41
N ARG A 241 4.71 -3.79 -7.32
CA ARG A 241 3.63 -4.69 -6.90
C ARG A 241 2.51 -4.74 -7.93
N ALA A 242 2.09 -3.60 -8.47
CA ALA A 242 1.07 -3.53 -9.50
C ALA A 242 1.49 -4.25 -10.79
N ILE A 243 2.78 -4.14 -11.18
CA ILE A 243 3.35 -4.86 -12.32
C ILE A 243 3.31 -6.37 -12.08
N GLU A 244 3.79 -6.83 -10.93
CA GLU A 244 3.84 -8.25 -10.59
C GLU A 244 2.44 -8.85 -10.49
N HIS A 245 1.54 -8.19 -9.77
CA HIS A 245 0.15 -8.62 -9.65
C HIS A 245 -0.54 -8.67 -11.01
N GLY A 246 -0.41 -7.64 -11.86
CA GLY A 246 -1.06 -7.61 -13.16
C GLY A 246 -0.67 -8.77 -14.08
N PHE A 247 0.57 -9.24 -14.02
CA PHE A 247 0.97 -10.46 -14.75
C PHE A 247 0.47 -11.74 -14.08
N ASN A 248 0.51 -11.83 -12.75
CA ASN A 248 0.06 -13.02 -12.02
C ASN A 248 -1.46 -13.25 -12.18
N THR A 249 -2.26 -12.18 -12.23
CA THR A 249 -3.71 -12.25 -12.46
C THR A 249 -4.10 -12.20 -13.94
N ARG A 250 -3.12 -12.26 -14.86
CA ARG A 250 -3.32 -12.26 -16.33
C ARG A 250 -4.04 -11.02 -16.87
N ILE A 251 -4.07 -9.92 -16.11
CA ILE A 251 -4.50 -8.59 -16.57
C ILE A 251 -3.51 -8.06 -17.61
N TYR A 252 -2.22 -8.30 -17.39
CA TYR A 252 -1.13 -7.98 -18.30
C TYR A 252 -0.71 -9.19 -19.14
N LEU A 253 -0.46 -8.92 -20.41
CA LEU A 253 -0.10 -9.90 -21.43
C LEU A 253 1.27 -9.54 -22.01
N VAL A 254 2.01 -10.55 -22.48
CA VAL A 254 3.28 -10.32 -23.18
C VAL A 254 3.00 -10.10 -24.65
N ARG A 255 3.61 -9.07 -25.24
CA ARG A 255 3.56 -8.81 -26.68
C ARG A 255 4.58 -9.70 -27.37
N ASN A 256 4.11 -10.66 -28.14
CA ASN A 256 4.91 -11.46 -29.06
C ASN A 256 4.74 -10.93 -30.48
N THR A 257 5.84 -10.90 -31.22
CA THR A 257 5.82 -10.52 -32.64
C THR A 257 5.98 -11.79 -33.46
N LEU A 258 4.94 -12.20 -34.17
CA LEU A 258 4.99 -13.34 -35.06
C LEU A 258 5.36 -12.89 -36.49
N PRO A 259 6.33 -13.56 -37.13
CA PRO A 259 6.56 -13.38 -38.56
C PRO A 259 5.27 -13.68 -39.32
N ARG A 260 4.84 -12.77 -40.19
CA ARG A 260 3.74 -13.04 -41.10
C ARG A 260 4.34 -13.59 -42.39
N ILE A 261 4.10 -14.86 -42.67
CA ILE A 261 4.47 -15.53 -43.93
C ILE A 261 3.15 -15.81 -44.64
N ASP A 262 2.87 -15.05 -45.70
CA ASP A 262 1.71 -15.30 -46.57
C ASP A 262 2.20 -16.08 -47.80
N PRO A 263 1.76 -17.34 -48.01
CA PRO A 263 2.30 -18.20 -49.07
C PRO A 263 1.95 -17.72 -50.50
N THR A 264 1.05 -16.74 -50.66
CA THR A 264 0.63 -16.21 -51.96
C THR A 264 1.41 -14.98 -52.45
N ASP A 265 2.20 -14.32 -51.60
CA ASP A 265 2.58 -12.91 -51.81
C ASP A 265 4.04 -12.64 -52.22
N GLY A 266 4.75 -13.66 -52.73
CA GLY A 266 6.01 -13.45 -53.47
C GLY A 266 6.96 -12.40 -52.89
N LEU A 267 7.67 -12.73 -51.80
CA LEU A 267 8.75 -11.93 -51.20
C LEU A 267 8.40 -10.51 -50.72
N GLN A 268 7.12 -10.13 -50.59
CA GLN A 268 6.80 -8.85 -49.96
C GLN A 268 7.02 -8.88 -48.43
N PRO A 269 7.75 -7.91 -47.86
CA PRO A 269 7.91 -7.81 -46.42
C PRO A 269 6.60 -7.36 -45.76
N HIS A 270 5.89 -8.28 -45.12
CA HIS A 270 4.72 -7.95 -44.31
C HIS A 270 5.12 -7.41 -42.93
N GLN A 271 4.33 -6.45 -42.42
CA GLN A 271 4.44 -6.08 -41.00
C GLN A 271 4.15 -7.29 -40.13
N ALA A 272 5.09 -7.59 -39.24
CA ALA A 272 4.98 -8.71 -38.32
C ALA A 272 3.76 -8.54 -37.39
N ARG A 273 2.97 -9.60 -37.26
CA ARG A 273 1.72 -9.58 -36.48
C ARG A 273 2.04 -9.57 -35.00
N GLN A 274 1.43 -8.66 -34.25
CA GLN A 274 1.56 -8.63 -32.80
C GLN A 274 0.46 -9.46 -32.19
N ILE A 275 0.82 -10.40 -31.31
CA ILE A 275 -0.11 -11.19 -30.51
C ILE A 275 0.19 -10.94 -29.04
N PHE A 276 -0.86 -10.81 -28.23
CA PHE A 276 -0.75 -10.68 -26.78
C PHE A 276 -1.13 -11.99 -26.13
N GLU A 277 -0.19 -12.63 -25.44
CA GLU A 277 -0.41 -13.93 -24.79
C GLU A 277 -0.27 -13.81 -23.27
N PRO A 278 -1.10 -14.54 -22.50
CA PRO A 278 -0.89 -14.70 -21.07
C PRO A 278 0.47 -15.35 -20.81
N VAL A 279 1.10 -14.98 -19.70
CA VAL A 279 2.38 -15.57 -19.32
C VAL A 279 2.16 -17.04 -18.98
N ARG A 280 2.90 -17.93 -19.66
CA ARG A 280 2.81 -19.39 -19.41
C ARG A 280 3.44 -19.81 -18.07
N HIS A 281 4.35 -18.99 -17.52
CA HIS A 281 5.00 -19.20 -16.23
C HIS A 281 5.08 -17.90 -15.43
N GLU A 282 4.53 -17.89 -14.22
CA GLU A 282 4.54 -16.75 -13.31
C GLU A 282 5.95 -16.18 -13.10
N GLY A 283 6.07 -14.84 -13.08
CA GLY A 283 7.33 -14.15 -12.80
C GLY A 283 8.43 -14.17 -13.88
N ARG A 284 8.22 -14.81 -15.04
CA ARG A 284 9.23 -14.91 -16.11
C ARG A 284 9.12 -13.86 -17.22
N THR A 285 8.39 -12.76 -17.01
CA THR A 285 8.35 -11.69 -18.03
C THR A 285 9.53 -10.73 -17.89
N PRO A 286 10.07 -10.19 -19.00
CA PRO A 286 11.11 -9.17 -18.95
C PRO A 286 10.72 -7.97 -18.09
N LEU A 287 9.44 -7.57 -18.11
CA LEU A 287 8.96 -6.43 -17.32
C LEU A 287 8.96 -6.72 -15.82
N VAL A 288 8.53 -7.90 -15.37
CA VAL A 288 8.58 -8.27 -13.94
C VAL A 288 10.02 -8.30 -13.43
N ALA A 289 10.94 -8.90 -14.21
CA ALA A 289 12.35 -8.96 -13.83
C ALA A 289 13.00 -7.56 -13.74
N VAL A 290 12.71 -6.69 -14.71
CA VAL A 290 13.22 -5.30 -14.74
C VAL A 290 12.59 -4.47 -13.61
N ALA A 291 11.29 -4.59 -13.36
CA ALA A 291 10.62 -3.92 -12.24
C ALA A 291 11.19 -4.36 -10.90
N ARG A 292 11.37 -5.67 -10.68
CA ARG A 292 11.98 -6.21 -9.45
C ARG A 292 13.42 -5.71 -9.25
N ARG A 293 14.18 -5.52 -10.33
CA ARG A 293 15.57 -5.05 -10.25
C ARG A 293 15.69 -3.54 -9.97
N TYR A 294 14.79 -2.74 -10.53
CA TYR A 294 14.97 -1.28 -10.60
C TYR A 294 13.96 -0.47 -9.79
N LEU A 295 12.80 -1.04 -9.45
CA LEU A 295 11.75 -0.38 -8.65
C LEU A 295 11.67 -0.92 -7.23
N ARG A 296 12.07 -2.18 -7.01
CA ARG A 296 12.13 -2.72 -5.65
C ARG A 296 13.19 -1.96 -4.88
N THR A 297 12.74 -1.18 -3.92
CA THR A 297 13.60 -0.48 -2.97
C THR A 297 13.44 -1.13 -1.61
N ASP A 298 14.46 -1.05 -0.76
CA ASP A 298 14.27 -1.39 0.64
C ASP A 298 13.10 -0.54 1.16
N PRO A 299 12.09 -1.15 1.79
CA PRO A 299 10.93 -0.41 2.24
C PRO A 299 11.41 0.67 3.19
N VAL A 300 11.34 1.93 2.75
CA VAL A 300 11.61 3.04 3.64
C VAL A 300 10.52 3.02 4.67
N ARG A 301 10.92 2.86 5.92
CA ARG A 301 10.01 2.96 7.04
C ARG A 301 9.57 4.41 7.11
N MET A 302 8.37 4.69 6.62
CA MET A 302 7.68 5.91 7.04
C MET A 302 7.47 5.79 8.54
N ALA A 303 7.50 6.91 9.25
CA ALA A 303 6.88 6.89 10.56
C ALA A 303 5.44 6.38 10.33
N PRO A 304 4.98 5.39 11.12
CA PRO A 304 3.59 5.02 11.08
C PRO A 304 2.73 6.26 11.26
N PRO A 305 1.48 6.28 10.76
CA PRO A 305 0.53 7.33 11.13
C PRO A 305 0.62 7.54 12.65
N GLY A 306 0.83 8.79 13.11
CA GLY A 306 1.25 9.04 14.50
C GLY A 306 0.34 8.46 15.57
N VAL A 307 -0.92 8.18 15.20
CA VAL A 307 -1.95 7.57 16.05
C VAL A 307 -1.96 6.04 16.04
N ALA A 308 -1.23 5.36 15.15
CA ALA A 308 -1.30 3.91 14.97
C ALA A 308 -0.86 3.12 16.21
N ALA A 309 0.25 3.53 16.82
CA ALA A 309 0.76 2.92 18.04
C ALA A 309 -0.17 3.20 19.24
N ILE A 310 -0.65 4.44 19.34
CA ILE A 310 -1.54 4.92 20.42
C ILE A 310 -2.88 4.17 20.35
N ASN A 311 -3.53 4.14 19.19
CA ASN A 311 -4.81 3.45 18.99
C ASN A 311 -4.74 1.96 19.35
N ARG A 312 -3.66 1.27 18.95
CA ARG A 312 -3.48 -0.16 19.28
C ARG A 312 -3.19 -0.36 20.77
N ALA A 313 -2.43 0.52 21.40
CA ALA A 313 -2.20 0.49 22.84
C ALA A 313 -3.50 0.73 23.63
N ASP A 314 -4.28 1.74 23.25
CA ASP A 314 -5.57 2.06 23.86
C ASP A 314 -6.57 0.91 23.72
N PHE A 315 -6.62 0.29 22.54
CA PHE A 315 -7.46 -0.88 22.29
C PHE A 315 -7.04 -2.08 23.16
N ARG A 316 -5.74 -2.39 23.23
CA ARG A 316 -5.22 -3.46 24.10
C ARG A 316 -5.51 -3.20 25.57
N ASN A 317 -5.34 -1.96 26.03
CA ASN A 317 -5.68 -1.57 27.39
C ASN A 317 -7.18 -1.79 27.65
N ALA A 318 -8.05 -1.40 26.72
CA ALA A 318 -9.50 -1.61 26.84
C ALA A 318 -9.89 -3.10 26.90
N ILE A 319 -9.20 -3.98 26.18
CA ILE A 319 -9.44 -5.44 26.22
C ILE A 319 -8.90 -6.06 27.51
N ASN A 320 -7.69 -5.66 27.94
CA ASN A 320 -6.97 -6.30 29.05
C ASN A 320 -7.38 -5.78 30.44
N HIS A 321 -8.09 -4.64 30.54
CA HIS A 321 -8.46 -3.99 31.81
C HIS A 321 -9.35 -4.81 32.77
N ARG A 322 -9.66 -6.08 32.49
CA ARG A 322 -10.47 -6.95 33.37
C ARG A 322 -9.87 -8.35 33.55
N ARG A 323 -8.61 -8.43 34.02
CA ARG A 323 -8.04 -9.66 34.60
C ARG A 323 -7.63 -9.52 36.08
N THR A 324 -8.16 -8.57 36.83
CA THR A 324 -8.01 -8.50 38.30
C THR A 324 -9.33 -8.80 39.00
N THR A 325 -9.67 -10.08 39.15
CA THR A 325 -10.47 -10.58 40.28
C THR A 325 -10.08 -12.04 40.49
N GLY A 326 -9.32 -12.29 41.56
CA GLY A 326 -8.89 -13.64 41.90
C GLY A 326 -7.73 -13.71 42.88
N ASN A 327 -7.83 -13.05 44.04
CA ASN A 327 -7.34 -13.70 45.26
C ASN A 327 -8.11 -13.17 46.47
N GLY A 328 -9.08 -13.97 46.92
CA GLY A 328 -9.59 -13.87 48.27
C GLY A 328 -8.49 -14.32 49.24
N GLY A 329 -8.25 -13.52 50.24
CA GLY A 329 -7.34 -13.81 51.34
C GLY A 329 -7.73 -12.96 52.52
N VAL A 330 -8.83 -13.33 53.17
CA VAL A 330 -9.15 -12.87 54.52
C VAL A 330 -8.05 -13.37 55.43
N SER A 331 -7.42 -12.48 56.19
CA SER A 331 -6.79 -12.81 57.47
C SER A 331 -6.84 -11.56 58.35
N LEU A 332 -7.17 -11.84 59.62
CA LEU A 332 -7.54 -10.95 60.71
C LEU A 332 -6.62 -9.75 60.92
#